data_AF-X1R966-F1
#
_entry.id   AF-X1R966-F1
#
_cell.length_a   1.000
_cell.length_b   1.000
_cell.length_c   1.000
_cell.angle_alpha   90.00
_cell.angle_beta   90.00
_cell.angle_gamma   90.00
#
_symmetry.space_group_name_H-M   'P 1'
#
loop_
_entity.id
_entity.type
_entity.pdbx_description
1 polymer ?
#
loop_
_entity_poly.entity_id
_entity_poly.type
_entity_poly.pdbx_seq_one_letter_code
_entity_poly.pdbx_strand_id
1 'polypeptide(L)'
;RAIMMEYGDDGRIKALAFNVKMPNGELPIRLPIDAGATLRVLQRQYNNREIPGQYAKDEHAYRVAWRNIFHWVSAQMALLETEMVKMEEIFLPYVITPGGQTIYQVMAEKHFLLGPGEV
;
A
#
# COMPACT_ATOMS: atom_id res chain seq x y z
N ARG A 1 -19.09 3.27 -1.35
CA ARG A 1 -17.68 2.98 -1.03
C ARG A 1 -17.57 1.47 -0.89
N ALA A 2 -16.77 0.77 -1.71
CA ALA A 2 -16.53 -0.67 -1.59
C ALA A 2 -15.05 -0.85 -1.24
N ILE A 3 -14.76 -1.30 -0.02
CA ILE A 3 -13.42 -1.70 0.39
C ILE A 3 -13.34 -3.21 0.18
N MET A 4 -12.40 -3.66 -0.64
CA MET A 4 -12.17 -5.07 -0.95
C MET A 4 -10.83 -5.50 -0.35
N MET A 5 -10.85 -6.42 0.61
CA MET A 5 -9.63 -6.97 1.20
C MET A 5 -9.21 -8.19 0.39
N GLU A 6 -7.98 -8.19 -0.15
CA GLU A 6 -7.42 -9.36 -0.80
C GLU A 6 -6.74 -10.24 0.25
N TYR A 7 -7.27 -11.44 0.42
CA TYR A 7 -6.71 -12.46 1.29
C TYR A 7 -5.79 -13.37 0.48
N GLY A 8 -4.62 -13.71 1.03
CA GLY A 8 -3.77 -14.78 0.51
C GLY A 8 -4.29 -16.16 0.91
N ASP A 9 -3.63 -17.20 0.41
CA ASP A 9 -3.98 -18.62 0.69
C ASP A 9 -3.91 -18.99 2.18
N ASP A 10 -3.21 -18.18 2.99
CA ASP A 10 -3.10 -18.28 4.45
C ASP A 10 -4.24 -17.57 5.21
N GLY A 11 -5.22 -17.02 4.49
CA GLY A 11 -6.31 -16.22 5.06
C GLY A 11 -5.87 -14.86 5.60
N ARG A 12 -4.63 -14.43 5.32
CA ARG A 12 -4.11 -13.11 5.74
C ARG A 12 -4.28 -12.09 4.63
N ILE A 13 -4.54 -10.84 5.01
CA ILE A 13 -4.63 -9.74 4.05
C ILE A 13 -3.25 -9.49 3.45
N LYS A 14 -3.13 -9.60 2.12
CA LYS A 14 -1.89 -9.33 1.38
C LYS A 14 -1.93 -7.97 0.68
N ALA A 15 -3.12 -7.46 0.39
CA ALA A 15 -3.32 -6.14 -0.17
C ALA A 15 -4.66 -5.56 0.26
N LEU A 16 -4.72 -4.23 0.34
CA LEU A 16 -5.97 -3.50 0.45
C LEU A 16 -6.34 -2.99 -0.94
N ALA A 17 -7.45 -3.49 -1.49
CA ALA A 17 -7.96 -3.07 -2.78
C ALA A 17 -9.26 -2.28 -2.61
N PHE A 18 -9.46 -1.21 -3.35
CA PHE A 18 -10.75 -0.52 -3.36
C PHE A 18 -10.93 0.27 -4.65
N ASN A 19 -12.19 0.42 -5.05
CA ASN A 19 -12.53 1.23 -6.21
C ASN A 19 -13.01 2.59 -5.74
N VAL A 20 -12.40 3.64 -6.29
CA VAL A 20 -12.91 5.00 -6.16
C VAL A 20 -13.73 5.34 -7.40
N LYS A 21 -14.97 5.80 -7.18
CA LYS A 21 -15.80 6.33 -8.26
C LYS A 21 -15.38 7.75 -8.56
N MET A 22 -15.07 8.02 -9.82
CA MET A 22 -14.79 9.34 -10.36
C MET A 22 -15.83 9.70 -11.44
N PRO A 23 -16.01 10.99 -11.76
CA PRO A 23 -16.95 11.41 -12.79
C PRO A 23 -16.74 10.75 -14.16
N ASN A 24 -15.50 10.33 -14.46
CA ASN A 24 -15.06 9.74 -15.72
C ASN A 24 -14.79 8.22 -15.66
N GLY A 25 -15.05 7.55 -14.54
CA GLY A 25 -14.85 6.10 -14.43
C GLY A 25 -14.57 5.60 -13.02
N GLU A 26 -14.22 4.33 -12.89
CA GLU A 26 -13.73 3.75 -11.64
C GLU A 26 -12.20 3.65 -11.67
N LEU A 27 -11.58 4.01 -10.55
CA LEU A 27 -10.15 3.88 -10.34
C LEU A 27 -9.89 2.74 -9.35
N PRO A 28 -9.48 1.56 -9.86
CA PRO A 28 -9.10 0.44 -9.01
C PRO A 28 -7.74 0.75 -8.37
N ILE A 29 -7.70 0.77 -7.04
CA ILE A 29 -6.51 1.03 -6.25
C ILE A 29 -6.12 -0.24 -5.51
N ARG A 30 -4.82 -0.56 -5.50
CA ARG A 30 -4.26 -1.68 -4.73
C ARG A 30 -3.04 -1.26 -3.95
N LEU A 31 -3.20 -1.20 -2.63
CA LEU A 31 -2.14 -0.90 -1.69
C LEU A 31 -1.41 -2.18 -1.29
N PRO A 32 -0.08 -2.26 -1.49
CA PRO A 32 0.69 -3.43 -1.10
C PRO A 32 0.88 -3.47 0.43
N ILE A 33 0.80 -4.67 1.01
CA ILE A 33 1.10 -4.90 2.42
C ILE A 33 2.12 -6.05 2.54
N ASP A 34 3.39 -5.71 2.82
CA ASP A 34 4.45 -6.70 2.98
C ASP A 34 4.76 -6.95 4.47
N ALA A 35 3.97 -7.83 5.08
CA ALA A 35 4.21 -8.30 6.44
C ALA A 35 5.56 -9.05 6.58
N GLY A 36 6.07 -9.64 5.49
CA GLY A 36 7.36 -10.32 5.49
C GLY A 36 8.52 -9.33 5.58
N ALA A 37 8.45 -8.19 4.89
CA ALA A 37 9.39 -7.09 5.07
C ALA A 37 9.37 -6.57 6.51
N THR A 38 8.18 -6.37 7.07
CA THR A 38 8.04 -5.97 8.48
C THR A 38 8.69 -6.98 9.42
N LEU A 39 8.48 -8.28 9.21
CA LEU A 39 9.13 -9.32 10.01
C LEU A 39 10.66 -9.26 9.91
N ARG A 40 11.22 -9.13 8.71
CA ARG A 40 12.68 -9.05 8.51
C ARG A 40 13.29 -7.87 9.27
N VAL A 41 12.59 -6.74 9.32
CA VAL A 41 13.00 -5.57 10.12
C VAL A 41 12.94 -5.89 11.61
N LEU A 42 11.83 -6.44 12.11
CA LEU A 42 11.67 -6.79 13.53
C LEU A 42 12.69 -7.85 13.99
N GLN A 43 13.00 -8.83 13.16
CA GLN A 43 14.03 -9.82 13.43
C GLN A 43 15.43 -9.18 13.52
N ARG A 44 15.73 -8.21 12.67
CA ARG A 44 16.99 -7.45 12.74
C ARG A 44 17.08 -6.65 14.04
N GLN A 45 16.00 -5.98 14.43
CA GLN A 45 15.93 -5.23 15.69
C GLN A 45 16.09 -6.15 16.91
N TYR A 46 15.51 -7.35 16.86
CA TYR A 46 15.72 -8.37 17.89
C TYR A 46 17.18 -8.82 17.95
N ASN A 47 17.81 -9.11 16.81
CA ASN A 47 19.22 -9.49 16.75
C ASN A 47 20.13 -8.40 17.31
N ASN A 48 19.76 -7.13 17.12
CA ASN A 48 20.44 -5.95 17.68
C ASN A 48 20.10 -5.70 19.16
N ARG A 49 19.25 -6.53 19.79
CA ARG A 49 18.75 -6.39 21.17
C ARG A 49 17.96 -5.10 21.44
N GLU A 50 17.37 -4.51 20.39
CA GLU A 50 16.53 -3.31 20.50
C GLU A 50 15.11 -3.65 20.99
N ILE A 51 14.63 -4.85 20.68
CA ILE A 51 13.29 -5.32 21.05
C ILE A 51 13.32 -6.74 21.62
N PRO A 52 12.41 -7.09 22.54
CA PRO A 52 12.17 -8.48 22.94
C PRO A 52 11.75 -9.39 21.77
N GLY A 53 12.23 -10.63 21.75
CA GLY A 53 11.96 -11.59 20.66
C GLY A 53 10.49 -11.94 20.44
N GLN A 54 9.62 -11.71 21.43
CA GLN A 54 8.17 -11.85 21.27
C GLN A 54 7.56 -10.92 20.22
N TYR A 55 8.23 -9.80 19.92
CA TYR A 55 7.81 -8.85 18.89
C TYR A 55 8.36 -9.21 17.50
N ALA A 56 9.35 -10.08 17.40
CA ALA A 56 9.94 -10.53 16.13
C ALA A 56 9.28 -11.82 15.59
N LYS A 57 7.96 -11.93 15.76
CA LYS A 57 7.14 -13.09 15.32
C LYS A 57 6.21 -12.72 14.17
N ASP A 58 5.89 -13.68 13.31
CA ASP A 58 5.03 -13.50 12.13
C ASP A 58 3.71 -12.78 12.43
N GLU A 59 2.98 -13.23 13.46
CA GLU A 59 1.70 -12.62 13.80
C GLU A 59 1.84 -11.17 14.27
N HIS A 60 2.91 -10.87 15.02
CA HIS A 60 3.16 -9.51 15.47
C HIS A 60 3.52 -8.62 14.28
N ALA A 61 4.40 -9.09 13.40
CA ALA A 61 4.77 -8.40 12.17
C ALA A 61 3.53 -8.12 11.29
N TYR A 62 2.63 -9.09 11.14
CA TYR A 62 1.38 -8.90 10.40
C TYR A 62 0.49 -7.81 11.01
N ARG A 63 0.28 -7.83 12.33
CA ARG A 63 -0.51 -6.80 13.03
C ARG A 63 0.13 -5.41 12.92
N VAL A 64 1.46 -5.33 13.00
CA VAL A 64 2.21 -4.08 12.84
C VAL A 64 2.08 -3.56 11.41
N ALA A 65 2.30 -4.41 10.40
CA ALA A 65 2.19 -4.03 8.99
C ALA A 65 0.78 -3.49 8.66
N TRP A 66 -0.26 -4.21 9.10
CA TRP A 66 -1.64 -3.78 8.91
C TRP A 66 -1.94 -2.44 9.59
N ARG A 67 -1.49 -2.28 10.84
CA ARG A 67 -1.71 -1.05 11.59
C ARG A 67 -1.00 0.15 10.96
N ASN A 68 0.20 -0.04 10.43
CA ASN A 68 0.92 1.02 9.72
C ASN A 68 0.15 1.49 8.48
N ILE A 69 -0.34 0.55 7.67
CA ILE A 69 -1.12 0.86 6.47
C ILE A 69 -2.44 1.54 6.85
N PHE A 70 -3.13 1.04 7.87
CA PHE A 70 -4.36 1.67 8.37
C PHE A 70 -4.11 3.12 8.81
N HIS A 71 -3.09 3.38 9.64
CA HIS A 71 -2.77 4.74 10.08
C HIS A 71 -2.38 5.65 8.92
N TRP A 72 -1.61 5.15 7.95
CA TRP A 72 -1.26 5.91 6.76
C TRP A 72 -2.51 6.27 5.95
N VAL A 73 -3.38 5.31 5.63
CA VAL A 73 -4.64 5.58 4.90
C VAL A 73 -5.52 6.57 5.67
N SER A 74 -5.68 6.39 6.99
CA SER A 74 -6.46 7.31 7.81
C SER A 74 -5.94 8.74 7.76
N ALA A 75 -4.62 8.94 7.79
CA ALA A 75 -4.01 10.26 7.65
C ALA A 75 -4.27 10.86 6.26
N GLN A 76 -4.17 10.06 5.20
CA GLN A 76 -4.48 10.52 3.84
C GLN A 76 -5.96 10.91 3.68
N MET A 77 -6.88 10.15 4.28
CA MET A 77 -8.30 10.49 4.28
C MET A 77 -8.59 11.78 5.03
N ALA A 78 -7.90 12.05 6.13
CA ALA A 78 -8.04 13.32 6.84
C ALA A 78 -7.59 14.50 5.97
N LEU A 79 -6.49 14.37 5.22
CA LEU A 79 -6.05 15.41 4.27
C LEU A 79 -7.03 15.61 3.11
N LEU A 80 -7.67 14.54 2.65
CA LEU A 80 -8.71 14.60 1.63
C LEU A 80 -9.95 15.34 2.16
N GLU A 81 -10.36 15.05 3.40
CA GLU A 81 -11.51 15.69 4.07
C GLU A 81 -11.30 17.18 4.34
N THR A 82 -10.05 17.61 4.54
CA THR A 82 -9.67 19.02 4.68
C THR A 82 -9.35 19.69 3.34
N GLU A 83 -9.60 19.02 2.21
CA GLU A 83 -9.33 19.50 0.84
C GLU A 83 -7.88 19.90 0.58
N MET A 84 -6.93 19.40 1.40
CA MET A 84 -5.51 19.71 1.26
C MET A 84 -4.85 18.97 0.09
N VAL A 85 -5.44 17.84 -0.31
CA VAL A 85 -4.97 16.97 -1.39
C VAL A 85 -6.16 16.35 -2.10
N LYS A 86 -5.97 15.96 -3.35
CA LYS A 86 -6.94 15.18 -4.13
C LYS A 86 -6.66 13.69 -4.03
N MET A 87 -7.67 12.88 -4.37
CA MET A 87 -7.57 11.42 -4.32
C MET A 87 -6.44 10.90 -5.22
N GLU A 88 -6.32 11.47 -6.41
CA GLU A 88 -5.32 11.13 -7.41
C GLU A 88 -3.91 11.41 -6.88
N GLU A 89 -3.69 12.52 -6.19
CA GLU A 89 -2.37 12.89 -5.67
C GLU A 89 -1.83 11.87 -4.67
N ILE A 90 -2.72 11.22 -3.92
CA ILE A 90 -2.36 10.21 -2.93
C ILE A 90 -2.25 8.82 -3.58
N PHE A 91 -3.25 8.44 -4.36
CA PHE A 91 -3.44 7.04 -4.75
C PHE A 91 -3.02 6.71 -6.17
N LEU A 92 -2.67 7.70 -7.02
CA LEU A 92 -2.21 7.46 -8.39
C LEU A 92 -1.11 6.39 -8.49
N PRO A 93 -0.06 6.36 -7.65
CA PRO A 93 0.97 5.32 -7.73
C PRO A 93 0.43 3.89 -7.56
N TYR A 94 -0.71 3.74 -6.89
CA TYR A 94 -1.33 2.46 -6.55
C TYR A 94 -2.50 2.08 -7.47
N VAL A 95 -2.79 2.90 -8.48
CA VAL A 95 -3.81 2.62 -9.49
C VAL A 95 -3.39 1.45 -10.34
N ILE A 96 -4.27 0.45 -10.47
CA ILE A 96 -4.06 -0.68 -11.36
C ILE A 96 -4.34 -0.25 -12.80
N THR A 97 -3.34 -0.41 -13.65
CA THR A 97 -3.45 -0.23 -15.11
C THR A 97 -4.17 -1.42 -15.75
N PRO A 98 -4.65 -1.32 -17.01
CA PRO A 98 -5.23 -2.46 -17.73
C PRO A 98 -4.31 -3.69 -17.81
N GLY A 99 -2.98 -3.51 -17.67
CA GLY A 99 -2.01 -4.60 -17.61
C GLY A 99 -1.92 -5.31 -16.25
N GLY A 100 -2.72 -4.94 -15.26
CA GLY A 100 -2.73 -5.55 -13.92
C GLY A 100 -1.63 -5.05 -12.97
N GLN A 101 -0.73 -4.19 -13.45
CA GLN A 101 0.34 -3.57 -12.67
C GLN A 101 -0.10 -2.21 -12.13
N THR A 102 0.45 -1.79 -10.99
CA THR A 102 0.24 -0.42 -10.51
C THR A 102 1.03 0.60 -11.34
N ILE A 103 0.59 1.85 -11.40
CA ILE A 103 1.34 2.93 -12.06
C ILE A 103 2.78 3.02 -11.51
N TYR A 104 2.95 2.86 -10.19
CA TYR A 104 4.27 2.78 -9.58
C TYR A 104 5.14 1.67 -10.18
N GLN A 105 4.59 0.47 -10.37
CA GLN A 105 5.33 -0.65 -10.95
C GLN A 105 5.76 -0.36 -12.39
N VAL A 106 4.84 0.17 -13.21
CA VAL A 106 5.14 0.57 -14.59
C VAL A 106 6.23 1.64 -14.62
N MET A 107 6.18 2.62 -13.71
CA MET A 107 7.20 3.66 -13.61
C MET A 107 8.54 3.12 -13.12
N ALA A 108 8.54 2.21 -12.14
CA ALA A 108 9.74 1.59 -11.60
C ALA A 108 10.48 0.76 -12.67
N GLU A 109 9.74 0.03 -13.52
CA GLU A 109 10.31 -0.71 -14.67
C GLU A 109 10.99 0.22 -15.68
N LYS A 110 10.48 1.44 -15.83
CA LYS A 110 11.07 2.48 -16.68
C LYS A 110 12.11 3.34 -15.95
N HIS A 111 12.57 2.93 -14.77
CA HIS A 111 13.50 3.70 -13.93
C HIS A 111 13.03 5.12 -13.62
N PHE A 112 11.71 5.32 -13.51
CA PHE A 112 11.04 6.61 -13.32
C PHE A 112 11.35 7.65 -14.41
N LEU A 113 11.87 7.21 -15.56
CA LEU A 113 12.04 8.06 -16.72
C LEU A 113 10.67 8.28 -17.36
N LEU A 114 10.25 9.55 -17.41
CA LEU A 114 9.17 9.96 -18.28
C LEU A 114 9.70 9.78 -19.71
N GLY A 115 8.99 8.99 -20.51
CA GLY A 115 9.30 8.87 -21.94
C GLY A 115 9.30 10.25 -22.62
N PRO A 116 9.82 10.36 -23.86
CA PRO A 116 9.71 11.60 -24.60
C PRO A 116 8.24 12.06 -24.61
N GLY A 117 7.99 13.30 -24.18
CA GLY A 117 6.66 13.88 -24.24
C GLY A 117 6.31 14.15 -25.69
N GLU A 118 5.40 13.37 -26.25
CA GLU A 118 4.78 13.70 -27.53
C GLU A 118 3.61 14.65 -27.26
N VAL A 119 3.67 15.82 -27.91
CA VAL A 119 2.65 16.88 -27.82
C VAL A 119 1.65 16.72 -28.96
#